data_AF-A0A6J4LWB9-F1
#
_entry.id   AF-A0A6J4LWB9-F1
#
_cell.length_a   1.000
_cell.length_b   1.000
_cell.length_c   1.000
_cell.angle_alpha   90.00
_cell.angle_beta   90.00
_cell.angle_gamma   90.00
#
_symmetry.space_group_name_H-M   'P 1'
#
loop_
_entity.id
_entity.type
_entity.pdbx_description
1 polymer ?
#
loop_
_entity_poly.entity_id
_entity_poly.type
_entity_poly.pdbx_seq_one_letter_code
_entity_poly.pdbx_strand_id
1 'polypeptide(L)'
;MPDSTPIEARGYAHPEALVSTEWVAQHLDDPSVRLVESDEDVLMYDVGHIQGAVKIDWHTDLQHPLNRDYLDEESFARLMRERGISPDTTVVFYGDKNNWWATYALWVFRLFGHERVQVMDGGRKKWEDEGRPMIAETPSYPPAEYPVPKRDDERIRAFREDVLQHIQQRGQLVDVRSPEEFSGEKLHMPDYPQEGAMRGGHIPGARSMPWARAVNPDTGEFRSAQELRALYQEQLGLNPDEPTIAYCRIGERSSHTWFALTYLLGFQNVRNYDGSWTEWGNSVRLPIEK
;
A
#
# COMPACT_ATOMS: atom_id res chain seq x y z
N MET A 1 -16.79 21.88 2.23
CA MET A 1 -15.77 21.12 2.98
C MET A 1 -14.69 22.12 3.40
N PRO A 2 -14.13 22.08 4.62
CA PRO A 2 -12.99 22.94 4.92
C PRO A 2 -11.88 22.61 3.91
N ASP A 3 -11.27 23.64 3.32
CA ASP A 3 -10.19 23.47 2.36
C ASP A 3 -9.09 22.61 2.99
N SER A 4 -8.93 21.38 2.47
CA SER A 4 -7.79 20.54 2.84
C SER A 4 -6.50 21.31 2.53
N THR A 5 -5.54 21.27 3.44
CA THR A 5 -4.22 21.86 3.18
C THR A 5 -3.66 21.25 1.89
N PRO A 6 -3.19 22.04 0.91
CA PRO A 6 -2.59 21.49 -0.31
C PRO A 6 -1.44 20.53 0.01
N ILE A 7 -1.25 19.48 -0.80
CA ILE A 7 -0.24 18.42 -0.58
C ILE A 7 1.16 19.03 -0.35
N GLU A 8 1.51 20.05 -1.14
CA GLU A 8 2.79 20.75 -1.10
C GLU A 8 3.02 21.50 0.23
N ALA A 9 1.93 21.89 0.91
CA ALA A 9 1.96 22.58 2.19
C ALA A 9 1.92 21.63 3.40
N ARG A 10 1.77 20.31 3.20
CA ARG A 10 1.74 19.31 4.30
C ARG A 10 3.11 18.88 4.81
N GLY A 11 4.19 19.33 4.18
CA GLY A 11 5.57 19.13 4.63
C GLY A 11 6.13 17.72 4.40
N TYR A 12 5.59 16.98 3.43
CA TYR A 12 6.08 15.65 3.06
C TYR A 12 7.51 15.69 2.51
N ALA A 13 8.24 14.58 2.69
CA ALA A 13 9.58 14.42 2.09
C ALA A 13 9.51 14.30 0.56
N HIS A 14 8.52 13.57 0.05
CA HIS A 14 8.24 13.36 -1.36
C HIS A 14 6.78 13.74 -1.70
N PRO A 15 6.43 15.05 -1.74
CA PRO A 15 5.08 15.47 -2.07
C PRO A 15 4.63 15.02 -3.47
N GLU A 16 5.57 14.79 -4.39
CA GLU A 16 5.33 14.27 -5.74
C GLU A 16 4.76 12.85 -5.78
N ALA A 17 4.85 12.09 -4.68
CA ALA A 17 4.26 10.76 -4.57
C ALA A 17 2.74 10.78 -4.39
N LEU A 18 2.15 11.97 -4.15
CA LEU A 18 0.71 12.17 -4.02
C LEU A 18 0.19 13.14 -5.08
N VAL A 19 -1.04 12.91 -5.52
CA VAL A 19 -1.80 13.86 -6.33
C VAL A 19 -3.18 14.09 -5.72
N SER A 20 -3.73 15.28 -5.90
CA SER A 20 -5.09 15.59 -5.41
C SER A 20 -6.15 15.05 -6.37
N THR A 21 -7.38 14.88 -5.87
CA THR A 21 -8.55 14.60 -6.72
C THR A 21 -8.77 15.67 -7.79
N GLU A 22 -8.41 16.93 -7.51
CA GLU A 22 -8.45 18.01 -8.49
C GLU A 22 -7.39 17.84 -9.57
N TRP A 23 -6.16 17.47 -9.21
CA TRP A 23 -5.13 17.16 -10.19
C TRP A 23 -5.58 16.01 -11.10
N VAL A 24 -6.16 14.93 -10.54
CA VAL A 24 -6.66 13.80 -11.33
C VAL A 24 -7.75 14.26 -12.31
N ALA A 25 -8.70 15.09 -11.88
CA ALA A 25 -9.74 15.61 -12.75
C ALA A 25 -9.20 16.47 -13.91
N GLN A 26 -8.04 17.11 -13.73
CA GLN A 26 -7.37 17.90 -14.77
C GLN A 26 -6.53 17.07 -15.74
N HIS A 27 -6.25 15.80 -15.41
CA HIS A 27 -5.38 14.91 -16.20
C HIS A 27 -6.10 13.65 -16.72
N LEU A 28 -7.43 13.63 -16.73
CA LEU A 28 -8.22 12.48 -17.21
C LEU A 28 -7.92 12.09 -18.67
N ASP A 29 -7.58 13.07 -19.49
CA ASP A 29 -7.27 12.89 -20.91
C ASP A 29 -5.74 12.93 -21.20
N ASP A 30 -4.89 12.94 -20.18
CA ASP A 30 -3.43 12.97 -20.37
C ASP A 30 -2.93 11.58 -20.83
N PRO A 31 -2.38 11.44 -22.05
CA PRO A 31 -1.93 10.15 -22.57
C PRO A 31 -0.69 9.59 -21.83
N SER A 32 0.02 10.43 -21.06
CA SER A 32 1.15 10.01 -20.25
C SER A 32 0.75 9.50 -18.86
N VAL A 33 -0.52 9.66 -18.47
CA VAL A 33 -1.06 9.24 -17.17
C VAL A 33 -1.96 8.01 -17.33
N ARG A 34 -1.83 7.05 -16.41
CA ARG A 34 -2.77 5.93 -16.27
C ARG A 34 -3.29 5.89 -14.84
N LEU A 35 -4.59 6.09 -14.70
CA LEU A 35 -5.27 5.86 -13.43
C LEU A 35 -5.45 4.35 -13.23
N VAL A 36 -5.14 3.86 -12.03
CA VAL A 36 -5.31 2.46 -11.63
C VAL A 36 -6.19 2.41 -10.40
N GLU A 37 -7.30 1.69 -10.51
CA GLU A 37 -8.14 1.37 -9.36
C GLU A 37 -7.78 -0.02 -8.81
N SER A 38 -7.54 -0.10 -7.51
CA SER A 38 -7.25 -1.35 -6.80
C SER A 38 -7.93 -1.35 -5.43
N ASP A 39 -8.89 -2.26 -5.26
CA ASP A 39 -9.84 -2.29 -4.15
C ASP A 39 -9.80 -3.60 -3.37
N GLU A 40 -10.36 -3.58 -2.16
CA GLU A 40 -10.71 -4.80 -1.41
C GLU A 40 -11.89 -5.51 -2.07
N ASP A 41 -12.95 -4.76 -2.33
CA ASP A 41 -14.11 -5.25 -3.06
C ASP A 41 -13.87 -5.09 -4.57
N VAL A 42 -13.43 -6.18 -5.18
CA VAL A 42 -13.11 -6.26 -6.60
C VAL A 42 -14.29 -5.92 -7.50
N LEU A 43 -15.53 -5.89 -7.01
CA LEU A 43 -16.70 -5.52 -7.83
C LEU A 43 -16.95 -4.00 -7.85
N MET A 44 -16.31 -3.19 -7.00
CA MET A 44 -16.53 -1.74 -6.94
C MET A 44 -16.25 -1.05 -8.28
N TYR A 45 -15.13 -1.40 -8.92
CA TYR A 45 -14.76 -0.85 -10.23
C TYR A 45 -15.88 -1.02 -11.28
N ASP A 46 -16.53 -2.19 -11.30
CA ASP A 46 -17.55 -2.54 -12.28
C ASP A 46 -18.89 -1.79 -12.03
N VAL A 47 -19.13 -1.32 -10.80
CA VAL A 47 -20.27 -0.45 -10.45
C VAL A 47 -20.04 0.97 -10.97
N GLY A 48 -18.79 1.42 -10.96
CA GLY A 48 -18.34 2.66 -11.57
C GLY A 48 -16.95 3.03 -11.10
N HIS A 49 -16.19 3.73 -11.94
CA HIS A 49 -14.80 4.12 -11.72
C HIS A 49 -14.52 5.51 -12.32
N ILE A 50 -13.34 6.08 -12.04
CA ILE A 50 -12.91 7.35 -12.64
C ILE A 50 -12.69 7.15 -14.14
N GLN A 51 -13.12 8.10 -14.96
CA GLN A 51 -12.94 8.04 -16.41
C GLN A 51 -11.47 7.77 -16.78
N GLY A 52 -11.24 6.75 -17.60
CA GLY A 52 -9.90 6.35 -18.06
C GLY A 52 -9.09 5.49 -17.07
N ALA A 53 -9.66 5.19 -15.90
CA ALA A 53 -9.04 4.25 -14.97
C ALA A 53 -9.11 2.81 -15.47
N VAL A 54 -8.05 2.05 -15.22
CA VAL A 54 -8.03 0.60 -15.43
C VAL A 54 -8.06 -0.11 -14.08
N LYS A 55 -8.72 -1.26 -14.03
CA LYS A 55 -8.71 -2.14 -12.86
C LYS A 55 -7.40 -2.93 -12.77
N ILE A 56 -6.82 -2.96 -11.57
CA ILE A 56 -5.81 -3.95 -11.18
C ILE A 56 -6.30 -4.69 -9.94
N ASP A 57 -6.69 -5.93 -10.13
CA ASP A 57 -7.15 -6.81 -9.06
C ASP A 57 -5.93 -7.37 -8.30
N TRP A 58 -5.86 -7.10 -7.00
CA TRP A 58 -4.71 -7.50 -6.19
C TRP A 58 -4.51 -9.02 -6.13
N HIS A 59 -5.59 -9.80 -6.27
CA HIS A 59 -5.59 -11.25 -6.15
C HIS A 59 -5.40 -11.93 -7.51
N THR A 60 -6.13 -11.51 -8.54
CA THR A 60 -6.04 -12.17 -9.87
C THR A 60 -4.94 -11.62 -10.75
N ASP A 61 -4.62 -10.32 -10.64
CA ASP A 61 -3.68 -9.66 -11.54
C ASP A 61 -2.27 -9.60 -10.94
N LEU A 62 -2.12 -9.48 -9.61
CA LEU A 62 -0.82 -9.25 -8.95
C LEU A 62 -0.22 -10.46 -8.23
N GLN A 63 -1.00 -11.54 -8.01
CA GLN A 63 -0.50 -12.76 -7.38
C GLN A 63 -0.14 -13.83 -8.41
N HIS A 64 0.84 -14.66 -8.05
CA HIS A 64 1.05 -15.92 -8.72
C HIS A 64 -0.14 -16.87 -8.46
N PRO A 65 -0.66 -17.60 -9.47
CA PRO A 65 -1.92 -18.34 -9.36
C PRO A 65 -1.88 -19.59 -8.46
N LEU A 66 -0.69 -20.10 -8.12
CA LEU A 66 -0.49 -21.30 -7.30
C LEU A 66 0.31 -21.03 -6.02
N ASN A 67 1.52 -20.51 -6.18
CA ASN A 67 2.38 -20.11 -5.07
C ASN A 67 1.87 -18.83 -4.42
N ARG A 68 2.00 -18.73 -3.09
CA ARG A 68 1.80 -17.47 -2.36
C ARG A 68 3.02 -16.57 -2.59
N ASP A 69 3.09 -15.97 -3.76
CA ASP A 69 4.06 -14.97 -4.17
C ASP A 69 3.44 -14.04 -5.21
N TYR A 70 4.13 -12.96 -5.55
CA TYR A 70 3.76 -12.05 -6.64
C TYR A 70 4.03 -12.66 -8.01
N LEU A 71 3.55 -12.00 -9.06
CA LEU A 71 3.86 -12.33 -10.45
C LEU A 71 5.35 -12.56 -10.71
N ASP A 72 5.65 -13.34 -11.76
CA ASP A 72 6.95 -13.29 -12.41
C ASP A 72 7.08 -12.07 -13.32
N GLU A 73 8.32 -11.79 -13.75
CA GLU A 73 8.68 -10.63 -14.55
C GLU A 73 7.92 -10.57 -15.90
N GLU A 74 7.74 -11.73 -16.55
CA GLU A 74 7.01 -11.84 -17.82
C GLU A 74 5.51 -11.58 -17.67
N SER A 75 4.91 -12.07 -16.58
CA SER A 75 3.50 -11.84 -16.28
C SER A 75 3.24 -10.39 -15.91
N PHE A 76 4.16 -9.75 -15.16
CA PHE A 76 4.08 -8.30 -14.91
C PHE A 76 4.18 -7.50 -16.20
N ALA A 77 5.17 -7.78 -17.06
CA ALA A 77 5.30 -7.08 -18.34
C ALA A 77 4.06 -7.25 -19.22
N ARG A 78 3.47 -8.46 -19.26
CA ARG A 78 2.23 -8.73 -19.98
C ARG A 78 1.06 -7.91 -19.44
N LEU A 79 0.86 -7.88 -18.11
CA LEU A 79 -0.17 -7.07 -17.47
C LEU A 79 -0.03 -5.59 -17.85
N MET A 80 1.19 -5.05 -17.81
CA MET A 80 1.44 -3.64 -18.17
C MET A 80 1.08 -3.36 -19.64
N ARG A 81 1.47 -4.25 -20.56
CA ARG A 81 1.12 -4.14 -21.99
C ARG A 81 -0.40 -4.14 -22.15
N GLU A 82 -1.11 -5.09 -21.54
CA GLU A 82 -2.58 -5.21 -21.61
C GLU A 82 -3.33 -4.02 -21.02
N ARG A 83 -2.75 -3.36 -20.00
CA ARG A 83 -3.32 -2.16 -19.36
C ARG A 83 -2.88 -0.85 -20.02
N GLY A 84 -2.14 -0.90 -21.13
CA GLY A 84 -1.66 0.28 -21.85
C GLY A 84 -0.69 1.12 -21.00
N ILE A 85 0.15 0.48 -20.21
CA ILE A 85 1.18 1.08 -19.36
C ILE A 85 2.56 0.80 -19.98
N SER A 86 3.32 1.87 -20.20
CA SER A 86 4.73 1.83 -20.62
C SER A 86 5.64 2.20 -19.45
N PRO A 87 6.97 1.97 -19.50
CA PRO A 87 7.89 2.39 -18.45
C PRO A 87 7.89 3.91 -18.15
N ASP A 88 7.48 4.72 -19.13
CA ASP A 88 7.40 6.18 -19.00
C ASP A 88 6.01 6.69 -18.56
N THR A 89 5.02 5.80 -18.44
CA THR A 89 3.68 6.16 -17.98
C THR A 89 3.72 6.55 -16.50
N THR A 90 3.11 7.67 -16.14
CA THR A 90 2.83 8.00 -14.75
C THR A 90 1.59 7.25 -14.29
N VAL A 91 1.75 6.32 -13.35
CA VAL A 91 0.66 5.49 -12.84
C VAL A 91 0.17 6.07 -11.52
N VAL A 92 -1.11 6.45 -11.49
CA VAL A 92 -1.76 7.04 -10.32
C VAL A 92 -2.74 6.03 -9.74
N PHE A 93 -2.44 5.55 -8.54
CA PHE A 93 -3.23 4.54 -7.84
C PHE A 93 -4.29 5.19 -6.96
N TYR A 94 -5.50 4.62 -6.96
CA TYR A 94 -6.54 4.92 -5.99
C TYR A 94 -7.38 3.68 -5.71
N GLY A 95 -8.13 3.71 -4.62
CA GLY A 95 -9.07 2.63 -4.31
C GLY A 95 -9.89 2.92 -3.07
N ASP A 96 -10.65 1.91 -2.66
CA ASP A 96 -11.44 1.90 -1.44
C ASP A 96 -10.59 1.86 -0.15
N LYS A 97 -11.27 1.86 1.00
CA LYS A 97 -10.67 1.67 2.34
C LYS A 97 -9.45 2.56 2.61
N ASN A 98 -9.48 3.84 2.23
CA ASN A 98 -8.35 4.75 2.41
C ASN A 98 -7.07 4.26 1.71
N ASN A 99 -7.20 3.76 0.47
CA ASN A 99 -6.10 3.40 -0.43
C ASN A 99 -5.22 2.21 0.01
N TRP A 100 -5.65 1.28 0.88
CA TRP A 100 -4.75 0.17 1.27
C TRP A 100 -4.31 -0.65 0.06
N TRP A 101 -5.27 -1.07 -0.78
CA TRP A 101 -4.98 -1.86 -1.97
C TRP A 101 -4.33 -1.04 -3.08
N ALA A 102 -4.61 0.27 -3.15
CA ALA A 102 -3.89 1.19 -4.02
C ALA A 102 -2.39 1.30 -3.64
N THR A 103 -2.07 1.46 -2.35
CA THR A 103 -0.67 1.47 -1.88
C THR A 103 0.01 0.11 -2.02
N TYR A 104 -0.76 -0.98 -1.95
CA TYR A 104 -0.26 -2.33 -2.18
C TYR A 104 0.10 -2.56 -3.65
N ALA A 105 -0.79 -2.20 -4.57
CA ALA A 105 -0.53 -2.26 -6.00
C ALA A 105 0.69 -1.39 -6.36
N LEU A 106 0.77 -0.17 -5.82
CA LEU A 106 1.96 0.68 -5.96
C LEU A 106 3.22 -0.01 -5.46
N TRP A 107 3.19 -0.61 -4.27
CA TRP A 107 4.34 -1.32 -3.71
C TRP A 107 4.78 -2.49 -4.61
N VAL A 108 3.84 -3.25 -5.18
CA VAL A 108 4.15 -4.31 -6.16
C VAL A 108 4.81 -3.74 -7.41
N PHE A 109 4.31 -2.62 -7.97
CA PHE A 109 4.94 -1.95 -9.11
C PHE A 109 6.39 -1.53 -8.82
N ARG A 110 6.67 -1.14 -7.57
CA ARG A 110 8.03 -0.80 -7.12
C ARG A 110 8.96 -2.00 -6.99
N LEU A 111 8.45 -3.22 -6.80
CA LEU A 111 9.27 -4.46 -6.88
C LEU A 111 9.79 -4.68 -8.31
N PHE A 112 9.02 -4.29 -9.33
CA PHE A 112 9.38 -4.42 -10.74
C PHE A 112 10.04 -3.16 -11.33
N GLY A 113 10.44 -2.23 -10.47
CA GLY A 113 11.21 -1.05 -10.88
C GLY A 113 10.41 0.04 -11.60
N HIS A 114 9.08 0.02 -11.60
CA HIS A 114 8.30 1.11 -12.17
C HIS A 114 8.46 2.38 -11.30
N GLU A 115 8.97 3.48 -11.85
CA GLU A 115 9.38 4.65 -11.04
C GLU A 115 8.31 5.72 -10.90
N ARG A 116 7.54 5.99 -11.95
CA ARG A 116 6.55 7.08 -11.98
C ARG A 116 5.23 6.61 -11.37
N VAL A 117 5.24 6.40 -10.06
CA VAL A 117 4.05 5.99 -9.30
C VAL A 117 3.60 7.08 -8.35
N GLN A 118 2.28 7.28 -8.25
CA GLN A 118 1.66 8.26 -7.36
C GLN A 118 0.39 7.67 -6.76
N VAL A 119 -0.08 8.21 -5.63
CA VAL A 119 -1.39 7.86 -5.04
C VAL A 119 -2.31 9.07 -5.09
N MET A 120 -3.56 8.88 -5.50
CA MET A 120 -4.59 9.91 -5.36
C MET A 120 -4.98 10.04 -3.89
N ASP A 121 -4.63 11.16 -3.27
CA ASP A 121 -4.84 11.39 -1.85
C ASP A 121 -6.35 11.48 -1.52
N GLY A 122 -6.77 10.74 -0.50
CA GLY A 122 -8.19 10.52 -0.16
C GLY A 122 -8.88 9.37 -0.92
N GLY A 123 -8.25 8.87 -2.00
CA GLY A 123 -8.71 7.69 -2.73
C GLY A 123 -10.12 7.80 -3.32
N ARG A 124 -10.76 6.65 -3.53
CA ARG A 124 -12.13 6.57 -4.06
C ARG A 124 -13.13 7.36 -3.21
N LYS A 125 -13.01 7.24 -1.88
CA LYS A 125 -13.87 7.92 -0.90
C LYS A 125 -13.93 9.43 -1.14
N LYS A 126 -12.78 10.10 -1.23
CA LYS A 126 -12.74 11.56 -1.42
C LYS A 126 -13.30 11.98 -2.78
N TRP A 127 -13.05 11.20 -3.82
CA TRP A 127 -13.62 11.46 -5.16
C TRP A 127 -15.15 11.43 -5.14
N GLU A 128 -15.73 10.41 -4.49
CA GLU A 128 -17.18 10.26 -4.32
C GLU A 128 -17.77 11.36 -3.42
N ASP A 129 -17.13 11.67 -2.29
CA ASP A 129 -17.58 12.71 -1.35
C ASP A 129 -17.57 14.11 -1.98
N GLU A 130 -16.68 14.36 -2.95
CA GLU A 130 -16.63 15.59 -3.75
C GLU A 130 -17.69 15.63 -4.87
N GLY A 131 -18.45 14.55 -5.06
CA GLY A 131 -19.48 14.43 -6.09
C GLY A 131 -18.91 14.43 -7.51
N ARG A 132 -17.65 13.97 -7.68
CA ARG A 132 -16.99 13.94 -8.99
C ARG A 132 -17.56 12.83 -9.87
N PRO A 133 -17.53 12.98 -11.21
CA PRO A 133 -18.11 12.00 -12.12
C PRO A 133 -17.46 10.62 -12.01
N MET A 134 -18.28 9.59 -12.15
CA MET A 134 -17.86 8.19 -12.28
C MET A 134 -18.60 7.56 -13.46
N ILE A 135 -17.93 6.66 -14.16
CA ILE A 135 -18.47 5.98 -15.35
C ILE A 135 -18.43 4.47 -15.14
N ALA A 136 -19.31 3.74 -15.83
CA ALA A 136 -19.28 2.28 -15.85
C ALA A 136 -18.57 1.72 -17.10
N GLU A 137 -18.25 2.57 -18.07
CA GLU A 137 -17.59 2.14 -19.30
C GLU A 137 -16.10 1.88 -19.05
N THR A 138 -15.71 0.61 -19.10
CA THR A 138 -14.31 0.19 -19.00
C THR A 138 -13.52 0.70 -20.20
N PRO A 139 -12.45 1.50 -20.00
CA PRO A 139 -11.65 2.00 -21.10
C PRO A 139 -10.87 0.87 -21.79
N SER A 140 -10.61 1.05 -23.08
CA SER A 140 -9.75 0.17 -23.86
C SER A 140 -8.57 0.97 -24.38
N TYR A 141 -7.37 0.66 -23.86
CA TYR A 141 -6.12 1.24 -24.33
C TYR A 141 -5.41 0.30 -25.28
N PRO A 142 -4.72 0.82 -26.32
CA PRO A 142 -3.88 -0.02 -27.15
C PRO A 142 -2.76 -0.64 -26.29
N PRO A 143 -2.34 -1.88 -26.60
CA PRO A 143 -1.22 -2.47 -25.89
C PRO A 143 0.03 -1.59 -25.96
N ALA A 144 0.62 -1.30 -24.80
CA ALA A 144 1.85 -0.53 -24.72
C ALA A 144 3.09 -1.41 -24.93
N GLU A 145 4.24 -0.81 -25.15
CA GLU A 145 5.53 -1.50 -25.02
C GLU A 145 5.99 -1.46 -23.57
N TYR A 146 6.19 -2.63 -22.98
CA TYR A 146 6.79 -2.79 -21.65
C TYR A 146 7.84 -3.90 -21.71
N PRO A 147 9.14 -3.61 -21.53
CA PRO A 147 10.18 -4.64 -21.50
C PRO A 147 10.01 -5.53 -20.27
N VAL A 148 10.50 -6.76 -20.33
CA VAL A 148 10.51 -7.65 -19.16
C VAL A 148 11.40 -7.00 -18.09
N PRO A 149 10.83 -6.57 -16.94
CA PRO A 149 11.61 -5.91 -15.90
C PRO A 149 12.45 -6.93 -15.14
N LYS A 150 13.38 -6.44 -14.32
CA LYS A 150 13.99 -7.25 -13.26
C LYS A 150 13.22 -7.03 -11.95
N ARG A 151 12.76 -8.10 -11.29
CA ARG A 151 12.19 -8.01 -9.94
C ARG A 151 13.31 -7.84 -8.91
N ASP A 152 13.17 -6.84 -8.05
CA ASP A 152 14.10 -6.53 -6.96
C ASP A 152 13.36 -6.50 -5.62
N ASP A 153 13.29 -7.68 -4.98
CA ASP A 153 12.61 -7.86 -3.71
C ASP A 153 13.41 -7.24 -2.55
N GLU A 154 14.74 -7.41 -2.55
CA GLU A 154 15.62 -7.10 -1.40
C GLU A 154 15.52 -5.64 -0.94
N ARG A 155 15.21 -4.72 -1.86
CA ARG A 155 15.15 -3.29 -1.60
C ARG A 155 13.98 -2.88 -0.69
N ILE A 156 12.80 -3.48 -0.87
CA ILE A 156 11.55 -3.03 -0.21
C ILE A 156 10.71 -4.15 0.36
N ARG A 157 11.12 -5.41 0.22
CA ARG A 157 10.45 -6.60 0.74
C ARG A 157 11.32 -7.28 1.79
N ALA A 158 10.71 -7.73 2.87
CA ALA A 158 11.37 -8.57 3.86
C ALA A 158 10.72 -9.95 3.85
N PHE A 159 11.52 -11.00 4.00
CA PHE A 159 11.05 -12.37 4.16
C PHE A 159 11.11 -12.80 5.64
N ARG A 160 10.53 -13.97 5.95
CA ARG A 160 10.53 -14.52 7.31
C ARG A 160 11.93 -14.56 7.94
N GLU A 161 12.93 -14.99 7.18
CA GLU A 161 14.33 -15.07 7.62
C GLU A 161 14.92 -13.69 7.92
N ASP A 162 14.61 -12.68 7.11
CA ASP A 162 15.00 -11.29 7.37
C ASP A 162 14.43 -10.81 8.70
N VAL A 163 13.14 -11.09 8.95
CA VAL A 163 12.47 -10.67 10.19
C VAL A 163 13.07 -11.37 11.41
N LEU A 164 13.41 -12.66 11.31
CA LEU A 164 14.11 -13.39 12.36
C LEU A 164 15.47 -12.77 12.69
N GLN A 165 16.23 -12.35 11.69
CA GLN A 165 17.50 -11.66 11.91
C GLN A 165 17.28 -10.26 12.49
N HIS A 166 16.25 -9.55 12.01
CA HIS A 166 15.91 -8.19 12.43
C HIS A 166 15.57 -8.12 13.92
N ILE A 167 14.80 -9.09 14.45
CA ILE A 167 14.48 -9.15 15.88
C ILE A 167 15.71 -9.46 16.75
N GLN A 168 16.67 -10.25 16.26
CA GLN A 168 17.92 -10.52 16.98
C GLN A 168 18.78 -9.26 17.10
N GLN A 169 18.73 -8.40 16.09
CA GLN A 169 19.42 -7.12 16.04
C GLN A 169 18.67 -6.00 16.78
N ARG A 170 17.49 -6.28 17.34
CA ARG A 170 16.58 -5.29 17.94
C ARG A 170 16.22 -4.17 16.97
N GLY A 171 16.06 -4.51 15.69
CA GLY A 171 15.68 -3.57 14.65
C GLY A 171 14.25 -3.03 14.81
N GLN A 172 13.94 -1.97 14.07
CA GLN A 172 12.64 -1.30 14.17
C GLN A 172 11.55 -2.12 13.49
N LEU A 173 10.57 -2.60 14.25
CA LEU A 173 9.48 -3.42 13.74
C LEU A 173 8.13 -2.80 14.09
N VAL A 174 7.27 -2.62 13.08
CA VAL A 174 5.97 -1.94 13.21
C VAL A 174 4.85 -2.91 12.87
N ASP A 175 3.99 -3.16 13.85
CA ASP A 175 2.74 -3.92 13.67
C ASP A 175 1.59 -2.92 13.45
N VAL A 176 0.96 -2.98 12.27
CA VAL A 176 -0.08 -2.01 11.89
C VAL A 176 -1.50 -2.55 12.04
N ARG A 177 -1.66 -3.71 12.66
CA ARG A 177 -2.96 -4.35 12.95
C ARG A 177 -3.68 -3.64 14.10
N SER A 178 -4.91 -4.08 14.40
CA SER A 178 -5.65 -3.54 15.54
C SER A 178 -4.98 -3.86 16.88
N PRO A 179 -5.24 -3.09 17.96
CA PRO A 179 -4.72 -3.40 19.29
C PRO A 179 -5.06 -4.82 19.77
N GLU A 180 -6.26 -5.33 19.44
CA GLU A 180 -6.71 -6.67 19.80
C GLU A 180 -6.00 -7.78 19.00
N GLU A 181 -5.64 -7.51 17.73
CA GLU A 181 -4.79 -8.41 16.95
C GLU A 181 -3.36 -8.43 17.49
N PHE A 182 -2.84 -7.28 17.92
CA PHE A 182 -1.50 -7.11 18.50
C PHE A 182 -1.36 -7.83 19.86
N SER A 183 -2.32 -7.65 20.78
CA SER A 183 -2.32 -8.34 22.08
C SER A 183 -2.59 -9.84 21.96
N GLY A 184 -3.10 -10.28 20.81
CA GLY A 184 -3.49 -11.67 20.56
C GLY A 184 -4.83 -12.06 21.16
N GLU A 185 -5.65 -11.08 21.56
CA GLU A 185 -7.06 -11.26 21.92
C GLU A 185 -7.89 -11.69 20.70
N LYS A 186 -7.54 -11.18 19.51
CA LYS A 186 -8.12 -11.57 18.22
C LYS A 186 -7.05 -12.12 17.28
N LEU A 187 -7.49 -12.97 16.35
CA LEU A 187 -6.65 -13.57 15.29
C LEU A 187 -6.90 -12.94 13.90
N HIS A 188 -7.83 -11.98 13.85
CA HIS A 188 -8.31 -11.31 12.66
C HIS A 188 -8.87 -9.94 13.07
N MET A 189 -9.03 -9.05 12.09
CA MET A 189 -9.64 -7.73 12.30
C MET A 189 -11.08 -7.90 12.87
N PRO A 190 -11.55 -7.00 13.75
CA PRO A 190 -12.96 -6.96 14.10
C PRO A 190 -13.85 -6.99 12.84
N ASP A 191 -14.89 -7.82 12.85
CA ASP A 191 -15.92 -7.90 11.79
C ASP A 191 -15.49 -8.49 10.43
N TYR A 192 -14.29 -9.06 10.31
CA TYR A 192 -13.82 -9.79 9.11
C TYR A 192 -13.79 -11.32 9.31
N PRO A 193 -13.88 -12.15 8.24
CA PRO A 193 -13.76 -13.61 8.35
C PRO A 193 -12.44 -14.06 8.99
N GLN A 194 -12.43 -15.25 9.61
CA GLN A 194 -11.20 -15.82 10.17
C GLN A 194 -10.25 -16.22 9.04
N GLU A 195 -9.37 -15.32 8.65
CA GLU A 195 -8.42 -15.57 7.58
C GLU A 195 -7.17 -16.38 8.06
N GLY A 196 -7.30 -17.11 9.17
CA GLY A 196 -6.41 -18.22 9.59
C GLY A 196 -5.02 -17.86 10.15
N ALA A 197 -4.90 -17.71 11.46
CA ALA A 197 -3.64 -17.88 12.20
C ALA A 197 -3.85 -18.87 13.36
N MET A 198 -2.91 -19.78 13.60
CA MET A 198 -2.97 -20.74 14.72
C MET A 198 -2.58 -20.13 16.07
N ARG A 199 -1.91 -18.97 16.07
CA ARG A 199 -1.44 -18.26 17.27
C ARG A 199 -1.74 -16.77 17.19
N GLY A 200 -2.14 -16.19 18.32
CA GLY A 200 -2.34 -14.75 18.50
C GLY A 200 -1.18 -14.13 19.26
N GLY A 201 -0.98 -12.83 19.06
CA GLY A 201 0.11 -12.03 19.62
C GLY A 201 0.74 -11.18 18.52
N HIS A 202 1.98 -10.79 18.73
CA HIS A 202 2.79 -10.03 17.77
C HIS A 202 4.22 -10.59 17.71
N ILE A 203 5.01 -10.12 16.73
CA ILE A 203 6.41 -10.48 16.60
C ILE A 203 7.19 -9.78 17.74
N PRO A 204 8.10 -10.47 18.46
CA PRO A 204 8.78 -9.87 19.61
C PRO A 204 9.49 -8.56 19.29
N GLY A 205 9.32 -7.57 20.18
CA GLY A 205 9.85 -6.22 19.99
C GLY A 205 9.11 -5.36 18.96
N ALA A 206 8.04 -5.85 18.32
CA ALA A 206 7.20 -5.04 17.46
C ALA A 206 6.47 -3.95 18.27
N ARG A 207 6.35 -2.76 17.67
CA ARG A 207 5.62 -1.64 18.25
C ARG A 207 4.31 -1.45 17.50
N SER A 208 3.19 -1.35 18.23
CA SER A 208 1.85 -1.21 17.63
C SER A 208 1.59 0.21 17.14
N MET A 209 1.25 0.34 15.86
CA MET A 209 0.77 1.58 15.25
C MET A 209 -0.29 1.27 14.19
N PRO A 210 -1.58 1.16 14.58
CA PRO A 210 -2.65 0.85 13.64
C PRO A 210 -2.63 1.80 12.43
N TRP A 211 -2.64 1.24 11.22
CA TRP A 211 -2.45 1.99 9.97
C TRP A 211 -3.40 3.20 9.85
N ALA A 212 -4.64 3.07 10.36
CA ALA A 212 -5.71 4.07 10.31
C ALA A 212 -5.33 5.39 10.98
N ARG A 213 -4.36 5.37 11.89
CA ARG A 213 -3.89 6.58 12.56
C ARG A 213 -3.18 7.53 11.60
N ALA A 214 -2.64 7.03 10.48
CA ALA A 214 -1.94 7.83 9.49
C ALA A 214 -2.87 8.62 8.54
N VAL A 215 -4.19 8.38 8.61
CA VAL A 215 -5.17 9.06 7.75
C VAL A 215 -6.14 9.94 8.55
N ASN A 216 -6.68 10.95 7.87
CA ASN A 216 -7.86 11.68 8.32
C ASN A 216 -9.11 10.81 8.08
N PRO A 217 -9.88 10.43 9.11
CA PRO A 217 -11.03 9.55 8.94
C PRO A 217 -12.17 10.18 8.12
N ASP A 218 -12.28 11.51 8.13
CA ASP A 218 -13.35 12.22 7.44
C ASP A 218 -13.10 12.31 5.93
N THR A 219 -11.87 12.65 5.54
CA THR A 219 -11.49 12.86 4.13
C THR A 219 -10.81 11.65 3.50
N GLY A 220 -10.28 10.74 4.31
CA GLY A 220 -9.47 9.61 3.88
C GLY A 220 -8.05 9.98 3.41
N GLU A 221 -7.67 11.25 3.52
CA GLU A 221 -6.35 11.74 3.14
C GLU A 221 -5.28 11.32 4.14
N PHE A 222 -4.03 11.24 3.71
CA PHE A 222 -2.91 11.15 4.63
C PHE A 222 -2.85 12.39 5.54
N ARG A 223 -2.51 12.18 6.82
CA ARG A 223 -2.21 13.26 7.76
C ARG A 223 -0.97 14.05 7.31
N SER A 224 -0.81 15.25 7.85
CA SER A 224 0.38 16.07 7.58
C SER A 224 1.67 15.39 8.04
N ALA A 225 2.81 15.75 7.45
CA ALA A 225 4.09 15.18 7.86
C ALA A 225 4.42 15.46 9.33
N GLN A 226 3.95 16.58 9.88
CA GLN A 226 4.10 16.89 11.31
C GLN A 226 3.36 15.87 12.18
N GLU A 227 2.09 15.58 11.87
CA GLU A 227 1.32 14.58 12.61
C GLU A 227 1.90 13.18 12.45
N LEU A 228 2.33 12.83 11.23
CA LEU A 228 2.98 11.54 10.97
C LEU A 228 4.30 11.41 11.75
N ARG A 229 5.12 12.47 11.86
CA ARG A 229 6.33 12.47 12.71
C ARG A 229 5.98 12.27 14.19
N ALA A 230 4.92 12.92 14.68
CA ALA A 230 4.46 12.72 16.06
C ALA A 230 4.05 11.25 16.32
N LEU A 231 3.38 10.61 15.36
CA LEU A 231 2.98 9.21 15.48
C LEU A 231 4.18 8.25 15.44
N TYR A 232 5.02 8.35 14.41
CA TYR A 232 6.05 7.37 14.15
C TYR A 232 7.38 7.67 14.86
N GLN A 233 7.85 8.92 14.84
CA GLN A 233 9.15 9.26 15.44
C GLN A 233 9.03 9.55 16.93
N GLU A 234 8.06 10.38 17.35
CA GLU A 234 7.95 10.81 18.75
C GLU A 234 7.26 9.75 19.62
N GLN A 235 6.10 9.25 19.22
CA GLN A 235 5.35 8.26 20.01
C GLN A 235 5.95 6.85 19.89
N LEU A 236 6.25 6.40 18.66
CA LEU A 236 6.77 5.05 18.45
C LEU A 236 8.29 4.98 18.68
N GLY A 237 9.01 6.10 18.55
CA GLY A 237 10.48 6.12 18.65
C GLY A 237 11.17 5.61 17.40
N LEU A 238 10.57 5.79 16.21
CA LEU A 238 11.23 5.40 14.96
C LEU A 238 12.33 6.40 14.58
N ASN A 239 13.51 5.89 14.22
CA ASN A 239 14.61 6.61 13.61
C ASN A 239 14.56 6.44 12.07
N PRO A 240 14.45 7.52 11.27
CA PRO A 240 14.42 7.47 9.81
C PRO A 240 15.64 6.83 9.14
N ASP A 241 16.79 6.86 9.81
CA ASP A 241 18.07 6.36 9.28
C ASP A 241 18.26 4.85 9.55
N GLU A 242 17.44 4.25 10.41
CA GLU A 242 17.57 2.85 10.81
C GLU A 242 16.61 1.93 10.02
N PRO A 243 17.04 0.69 9.70
CA PRO A 243 16.19 -0.29 9.04
C PRO A 243 14.86 -0.50 9.77
N THR A 244 13.76 -0.36 9.02
CA THR A 244 12.40 -0.52 9.52
C THR A 244 11.67 -1.61 8.73
N ILE A 245 11.01 -2.52 9.44
CA ILE A 245 10.09 -3.49 8.84
C ILE A 245 8.67 -3.18 9.30
N ALA A 246 7.74 -3.07 8.36
CA ALA A 246 6.31 -3.00 8.65
C ALA A 246 5.63 -4.32 8.28
N TYR A 247 4.66 -4.76 9.07
CA TYR A 247 3.86 -5.94 8.77
C TYR A 247 2.42 -5.77 9.28
N CYS A 248 1.51 -6.50 8.65
CA CYS A 248 0.13 -6.62 9.09
C CYS A 248 -0.27 -8.09 9.10
N ARG A 249 -1.20 -8.45 8.23
CA ARG A 249 -1.80 -9.77 8.14
C ARG A 249 -1.47 -10.46 6.83
N ILE A 250 -1.60 -9.77 5.69
CA ILE A 250 -1.23 -10.25 4.35
C ILE A 250 -0.45 -9.20 3.52
N GLY A 251 0.12 -8.17 4.17
CA GLY A 251 0.97 -7.15 3.52
C GLY A 251 0.24 -5.90 3.00
N GLU A 252 -1.08 -5.91 2.97
CA GLU A 252 -1.96 -4.88 2.42
C GLU A 252 -1.93 -3.59 3.25
N ARG A 253 -2.24 -3.66 4.54
CA ARG A 253 -2.21 -2.51 5.46
C ARG A 253 -0.79 -2.01 5.74
N SER A 254 0.18 -2.92 5.76
CA SER A 254 1.57 -2.54 5.97
C SER A 254 2.19 -1.88 4.74
N SER A 255 1.68 -2.12 3.53
CA SER A 255 2.05 -1.34 2.35
C SER A 255 1.67 0.15 2.49
N HIS A 256 0.52 0.44 3.10
CA HIS A 256 0.09 1.81 3.39
C HIS A 256 1.03 2.52 4.37
N THR A 257 1.43 1.84 5.46
CA THR A 257 2.44 2.38 6.38
C THR A 257 3.83 2.46 5.75
N TRP A 258 4.22 1.48 4.93
CA TRP A 258 5.46 1.55 4.15
C TRP A 258 5.48 2.78 3.25
N PHE A 259 4.37 3.11 2.57
CA PHE A 259 4.25 4.31 1.75
C PHE A 259 4.42 5.58 2.58
N ALA A 260 3.73 5.67 3.73
CA ALA A 260 3.83 6.82 4.63
C ALA A 260 5.25 7.01 5.17
N LEU A 261 5.92 5.95 5.62
CA LEU A 261 7.30 6.04 6.12
C LEU A 261 8.27 6.42 4.99
N THR A 262 8.16 5.77 3.83
CA THR A 262 9.10 5.94 2.71
C THR A 262 8.94 7.30 2.02
N TYR A 263 7.73 7.61 1.53
CA TYR A 263 7.51 8.80 0.70
C TYR A 263 7.15 10.03 1.54
N LEU A 264 6.28 9.88 2.54
CA LEU A 264 5.78 11.05 3.28
C LEU A 264 6.77 11.52 4.35
N LEU A 265 7.48 10.57 4.99
CA LEU A 265 8.48 10.86 6.03
C LEU A 265 9.94 10.72 5.59
N GLY A 266 10.22 10.16 4.42
CA GLY A 266 11.58 10.08 3.88
C GLY A 266 12.49 9.04 4.55
N PHE A 267 11.91 8.00 5.16
CA PHE A 267 12.70 6.88 5.69
C PHE A 267 13.41 6.15 4.55
N GLN A 268 14.71 5.91 4.71
CA GLN A 268 15.53 5.38 3.61
C GLN A 268 15.48 3.86 3.48
N ASN A 269 15.25 3.14 4.59
CA ASN A 269 15.39 1.68 4.68
C ASN A 269 14.13 1.01 5.24
N VAL A 270 13.00 1.14 4.53
CA VAL A 270 11.72 0.53 4.92
C VAL A 270 11.40 -0.66 4.05
N ARG A 271 11.20 -1.83 4.67
CA ARG A 271 10.75 -3.05 3.99
C ARG A 271 9.37 -3.48 4.47
N ASN A 272 8.53 -3.96 3.56
CA ASN A 272 7.24 -4.58 3.87
C ASN A 272 7.43 -6.09 4.00
N TYR A 273 7.00 -6.68 5.12
CA TYR A 273 6.94 -8.13 5.29
C TYR A 273 5.55 -8.63 4.91
N ASP A 274 5.36 -9.02 3.64
CA ASP A 274 4.07 -9.42 3.07
C ASP A 274 3.58 -10.79 3.57
N GLY A 275 4.50 -11.68 3.95
CA GLY A 275 4.17 -12.93 4.66
C GLY A 275 3.35 -12.65 5.91
N SER A 276 3.71 -11.59 6.65
CA SER A 276 2.93 -10.97 7.72
C SER A 276 2.43 -11.97 8.77
N TRP A 277 1.36 -11.66 9.51
CA TRP A 277 0.86 -12.53 10.58
C TRP A 277 0.30 -13.87 10.10
N THR A 278 -0.20 -13.96 8.87
CA THR A 278 -0.67 -15.24 8.31
C THR A 278 0.46 -16.24 8.11
N GLU A 279 1.66 -15.80 7.74
CA GLU A 279 2.84 -16.68 7.75
C GLU A 279 3.36 -16.90 9.18
N TRP A 280 3.57 -15.81 9.93
CA TRP A 280 4.25 -15.89 11.22
C TRP A 280 3.44 -16.68 12.25
N GLY A 281 2.15 -16.37 12.39
CA GLY A 281 1.24 -17.00 13.35
C GLY A 281 0.88 -18.45 13.04
N ASN A 282 1.25 -18.96 11.86
CA ASN A 282 1.10 -20.37 11.47
C ASN A 282 2.43 -21.14 11.43
N SER A 283 3.56 -20.45 11.53
CA SER A 283 4.88 -21.08 11.45
C SER A 283 5.28 -21.78 12.75
N VAL A 284 5.81 -22.99 12.62
CA VAL A 284 6.23 -23.81 13.75
C VAL A 284 7.49 -23.22 14.39
N ARG A 285 7.47 -23.01 15.71
CA ARG A 285 8.60 -22.56 16.54
C ARG A 285 9.11 -21.12 16.28
N LEU A 286 8.37 -20.28 15.58
CA LEU A 286 8.68 -18.84 15.57
C LEU A 286 8.32 -18.20 16.92
N PRO A 287 9.09 -17.21 17.37
CA PRO A 287 8.83 -16.55 18.65
C PRO A 287 7.64 -15.58 18.53
N ILE A 288 6.83 -15.49 19.59
CA ILE A 288 5.63 -14.64 19.67
C ILE A 288 5.61 -13.97 21.04
N GLU A 289 5.25 -12.68 21.06
CA GLU A 289 5.02 -11.86 22.26
C GLU A 289 3.53 -11.53 22.40
N LYS A 290 3.07 -11.25 23.63
CA LYS A 290 1.71 -10.83 23.98
C LYS A 290 1.75 -9.74 25.03
#